data_AF-A0A2V1ACS4-F1
#
_entry.id   AF-A0A2V1ACS4-F1
#
_cell.length_a   1.000
_cell.length_b   1.000
_cell.length_c   1.000
_cell.angle_alpha   90.00
_cell.angle_beta   90.00
_cell.angle_gamma   90.00
#
_symmetry.space_group_name_H-M   'P 1'
#
loop_
_entity.id
_entity.type
_entity.pdbx_description
1 polymer ?
#
loop_
_entity_poly.entity_id
_entity_poly.type
_entity_poly.pdbx_seq_one_letter_code
_entity_poly.pdbx_strand_id
1 'polypeptide(L)'
;MSFLRFIRGFANTQKNKIEILKFADKDGAYRRLPSQFRNAISREPNAEFPPDLNRYHLYVSFACPWAHRALPVSVVHWHMDDNGWRFPTKEELSGLKNGDISVGTAEPNYGFERLKELYFKANPEYNGRFTVPVLWDKQKETIVSNESAEIIRMLNSEFNDLLPADYAQVDLYPENLRSRIDEINDLVYDNINNGVYKTGFATSQEVYEKEVKNVFAHLDKVEQIFKTNQDKNHNDKFLTGTTLTEADVRLFTTIVRFDPVYVQHFKCNIGMIRHQYPYINDWLRLLYWKIPAFKDSTNFEHIKKHYTKSHKAINPHGITPVGPIPDIVVLGAGGVGKSSVTVQFVQGVYVESYDPTIEDSYRKSIEVDGRACDLEILDTAGVAQFTAMRELYIKSGKGFLLVYSVTDENSLTELLALREQVLRIKDSENVPMVLIGNKSDLDDDRVLSIDDGIKVSQQWGSVPFYETSAMYKTNVDEAFIDVVRQIMLKEAQISAEKKQQKELQKQQALEGDKGAAVNGAGIDSESVLKRNRQSTASKKSKSHSKCCTIV
;
A
#
# COMPACT_ATOMS: atom_id res chain seq x y z
N MET A 1 -52.14 4.70 -42.81
CA MET A 1 -50.67 4.78 -42.99
C MET A 1 -50.01 5.76 -41.99
N SER A 2 -50.34 5.72 -40.68
CA SER A 2 -49.69 6.64 -39.72
C SER A 2 -49.52 6.10 -38.28
N PHE A 3 -50.15 4.99 -37.88
CA PHE A 3 -50.01 4.52 -36.49
C PHE A 3 -48.99 3.38 -36.28
N LEU A 4 -48.66 2.60 -37.33
CA LEU A 4 -47.73 1.46 -37.24
C LEU A 4 -46.23 1.81 -37.35
N ARG A 5 -45.88 3.06 -37.65
CA ARG A 5 -44.48 3.51 -37.66
C ARG A 5 -43.98 4.01 -36.30
N PHE A 6 -44.88 4.32 -35.37
CA PHE A 6 -44.50 4.82 -34.04
C PHE A 6 -44.11 3.68 -33.08
N ILE A 7 -44.66 2.47 -33.27
CA ILE A 7 -44.40 1.31 -32.38
C ILE A 7 -43.13 0.54 -32.77
N ARG A 8 -42.60 0.71 -33.99
CA ARG A 8 -41.32 0.09 -34.41
C ARG A 8 -40.07 0.87 -33.96
N GLY A 9 -40.22 2.06 -33.37
CA GLY A 9 -39.11 2.87 -32.83
C GLY A 9 -38.71 2.54 -31.39
N PHE A 10 -39.48 1.71 -30.68
CA PHE A 10 -39.27 1.44 -29.24
C PHE A 10 -38.81 0.00 -28.92
N ALA A 11 -38.58 -0.84 -29.92
CA ALA A 11 -38.33 -2.27 -29.72
C ALA A 11 -36.90 -2.73 -30.07
N ASN A 12 -35.92 -1.84 -30.21
CA ASN A 12 -34.53 -2.24 -30.48
C ASN A 12 -33.47 -1.47 -29.66
N THR A 13 -33.78 -1.16 -28.41
CA THR A 13 -32.80 -0.73 -27.40
C THR A 13 -32.59 -1.82 -26.35
N GLN A 14 -32.40 -3.07 -26.77
CA GLN A 14 -31.47 -3.92 -26.02
C GLN A 14 -30.05 -3.53 -26.46
N LYS A 15 -29.59 -2.36 -26.00
CA LYS A 15 -28.16 -2.07 -25.97
C LYS A 15 -27.53 -3.23 -25.20
N ASN A 16 -26.61 -3.97 -25.81
CA ASN A 16 -25.81 -5.00 -25.15
C ASN A 16 -25.39 -4.46 -23.78
N LYS A 17 -25.92 -5.05 -22.71
CA LYS A 17 -25.63 -4.62 -21.35
C LYS A 17 -24.15 -4.92 -21.12
N ILE A 18 -23.32 -3.88 -21.06
CA ILE A 18 -21.88 -4.04 -20.79
C ILE A 18 -21.74 -4.61 -19.38
N GLU A 19 -21.33 -5.88 -19.27
CA GLU A 19 -21.11 -6.55 -17.98
C GLU A 19 -19.76 -6.11 -17.41
N ILE A 20 -19.74 -4.98 -16.70
CA ILE A 20 -18.51 -4.31 -16.24
C ILE A 20 -17.65 -5.19 -15.32
N LEU A 21 -18.28 -6.00 -14.46
CA LEU A 21 -17.59 -6.87 -13.49
C LEU A 21 -17.41 -8.33 -13.97
N LYS A 22 -17.69 -8.62 -15.24
CA LYS A 22 -17.40 -9.94 -15.82
C LYS A 22 -16.00 -9.94 -16.41
N PHE A 23 -15.10 -10.63 -15.72
CA PHE A 23 -13.68 -10.61 -16.05
C PHE A 23 -13.27 -11.75 -16.98
N ALA A 24 -13.75 -12.98 -16.76
CA ALA A 24 -13.33 -14.16 -17.54
C ALA A 24 -14.29 -14.52 -18.69
N ASP A 25 -13.72 -15.13 -19.73
CA ASP A 25 -14.42 -15.73 -20.85
C ASP A 25 -14.98 -17.13 -20.51
N LYS A 26 -15.68 -17.76 -21.45
CA LYS A 26 -16.32 -19.07 -21.25
C LYS A 26 -15.35 -20.21 -20.92
N ASP A 27 -14.10 -20.10 -21.34
CA ASP A 27 -13.01 -21.04 -21.05
C ASP A 27 -12.34 -20.78 -19.70
N GLY A 28 -12.80 -19.75 -18.97
CA GLY A 28 -12.31 -19.35 -17.67
C GLY A 28 -11.06 -18.50 -17.69
N ALA A 29 -10.58 -18.09 -18.86
CA ALA A 29 -9.45 -17.18 -19.00
C ALA A 29 -9.87 -15.71 -18.99
N TYR A 30 -9.07 -14.88 -18.33
CA TYR A 30 -9.19 -13.42 -18.40
C TYR A 30 -8.44 -12.89 -19.61
N ARG A 31 -9.15 -12.22 -20.52
CA ARG A 31 -8.56 -11.52 -21.67
C ARG A 31 -8.84 -10.02 -21.56
N ARG A 32 -7.78 -9.21 -21.52
CA ARG A 32 -7.90 -7.76 -21.42
C ARG A 32 -8.32 -7.18 -22.77
N LEU A 33 -9.42 -6.43 -22.79
CA LEU A 33 -9.83 -5.67 -23.98
C LEU A 33 -8.89 -4.47 -24.19
N PRO A 34 -8.49 -4.18 -25.45
CA PRO A 34 -7.63 -3.05 -25.74
C PRO A 34 -8.32 -1.70 -25.51
N SER A 35 -7.52 -0.69 -25.17
CA SER A 35 -7.93 0.71 -25.05
C SER A 35 -8.36 1.27 -26.42
N GLN A 36 -9.45 2.04 -26.48
CA GLN A 36 -10.03 2.55 -27.74
C GLN A 36 -9.64 4.01 -28.06
N PHE A 37 -9.37 4.85 -27.05
CA PHE A 37 -8.88 6.22 -27.27
C PHE A 37 -7.36 6.18 -27.26
N ARG A 38 -6.74 6.49 -28.41
CA ARG A 38 -5.31 6.31 -28.70
C ARG A 38 -4.69 7.53 -29.39
N ASN A 39 -5.30 8.70 -29.21
CA ASN A 39 -4.74 9.94 -29.75
C ASN A 39 -3.55 10.36 -28.88
N ALA A 40 -2.67 11.20 -29.43
CA ALA A 40 -1.46 11.63 -28.74
C ALA A 40 -1.41 13.15 -28.57
N ILE A 41 -0.92 13.58 -27.41
CA ILE A 41 -0.37 14.92 -27.27
C ILE A 41 0.93 14.95 -28.07
N SER A 42 1.15 16.00 -28.85
CA SER A 42 2.36 16.11 -29.67
C SER A 42 2.78 17.57 -29.84
N ARG A 43 4.08 17.83 -29.72
CA ARG A 43 4.71 19.12 -30.01
C ARG A 43 4.83 19.45 -31.50
N GLU A 44 4.56 18.47 -32.37
CA GLU A 44 4.66 18.66 -33.82
C GLU A 44 3.74 19.79 -34.30
N PRO A 45 4.16 20.57 -35.32
CA PRO A 45 3.32 21.62 -35.87
C PRO A 45 1.95 21.06 -36.32
N ASN A 46 0.87 21.76 -35.95
CA ASN A 46 -0.52 21.38 -36.26
C ASN A 46 -1.00 20.07 -35.60
N ALA A 47 -0.35 19.61 -34.53
CA ALA A 47 -0.87 18.50 -33.73
C ALA A 47 -2.34 18.74 -33.33
N GLU A 48 -3.14 17.67 -33.36
CA GLU A 48 -4.55 17.75 -32.94
C GLU A 48 -4.67 18.15 -31.46
N PHE A 49 -3.73 17.67 -30.64
CA PHE A 49 -3.59 17.91 -29.22
C PHE A 49 -2.18 18.46 -28.92
N PRO A 50 -1.92 19.76 -29.10
CA PRO A 50 -0.63 20.36 -28.77
C PRO A 50 -0.42 20.46 -27.25
N PRO A 51 0.83 20.37 -26.74
CA PRO A 51 1.11 20.58 -25.32
C PRO A 51 0.72 22.01 -24.92
N ASP A 52 -0.06 22.15 -23.85
CA ASP A 52 -0.56 23.44 -23.38
C ASP A 52 -0.84 23.40 -21.87
N LEU A 53 -0.46 24.47 -21.17
CA LEU A 53 -0.64 24.61 -19.73
C LEU A 53 -2.13 24.72 -19.42
N ASN A 54 -2.58 23.97 -18.41
CA ASN A 54 -3.97 23.95 -17.96
C ASN A 54 -5.00 23.46 -19.00
N ARG A 55 -4.60 22.83 -20.12
CA ARG A 55 -5.53 22.24 -21.09
C ARG A 55 -5.96 20.82 -20.72
N TYR A 56 -5.00 19.99 -20.31
CA TYR A 56 -5.23 18.56 -20.07
C TYR A 56 -5.56 18.27 -18.63
N HIS A 57 -6.32 17.19 -18.40
CA HIS A 57 -6.72 16.72 -17.08
C HIS A 57 -6.57 15.20 -17.00
N LEU A 58 -6.01 14.70 -15.90
CA LEU A 58 -5.84 13.26 -15.69
C LEU A 58 -6.77 12.74 -14.60
N TYR A 59 -7.65 11.82 -14.96
CA TYR A 59 -8.48 11.06 -14.04
C TYR A 59 -7.86 9.69 -13.77
N VAL A 60 -7.62 9.36 -12.49
CA VAL A 60 -6.99 8.09 -12.09
C VAL A 60 -7.74 7.41 -10.95
N SER A 61 -7.27 6.23 -10.55
CA SER A 61 -7.48 5.67 -9.21
C SER A 61 -6.12 5.36 -8.60
N PHE A 62 -5.87 5.73 -7.33
CA PHE A 62 -4.67 5.26 -6.61
C PHE A 62 -4.61 3.73 -6.49
N ALA A 63 -5.74 3.04 -6.66
CA ALA A 63 -5.76 1.59 -6.59
C ALA A 63 -5.25 0.93 -7.88
N CYS A 64 -5.45 1.56 -9.03
CA CYS A 64 -5.18 0.96 -10.34
C CYS A 64 -3.68 1.06 -10.67
N PRO A 65 -2.96 -0.05 -10.91
CA PRO A 65 -1.54 -0.01 -11.26
C PRO A 65 -1.28 0.70 -12.59
N TRP A 66 -2.18 0.59 -13.57
CA TRP A 66 -2.07 1.28 -14.86
C TRP A 66 -2.15 2.80 -14.70
N ALA A 67 -3.05 3.26 -13.83
CA ALA A 67 -3.23 4.69 -13.57
C ALA A 67 -2.13 5.24 -12.65
N HIS A 68 -1.64 4.42 -11.73
CA HIS A 68 -0.52 4.72 -10.84
C HIS A 68 0.84 4.86 -11.56
N ARG A 69 0.89 4.79 -12.90
CA ARG A 69 2.09 5.14 -13.68
C ARG A 69 2.19 6.64 -13.94
N ALA A 70 1.09 7.38 -13.74
CA ALA A 70 1.05 8.83 -13.83
C ALA A 70 0.38 9.42 -12.57
N LEU A 71 0.91 10.56 -12.11
CA LEU A 71 0.44 11.25 -10.91
C LEU A 71 -0.84 12.04 -11.18
N PRO A 72 -1.79 12.06 -10.23
CA PRO A 72 -3.13 12.54 -10.51
C PRO A 72 -3.38 14.03 -10.40
N VAL A 73 -4.41 14.46 -11.14
CA VAL A 73 -5.15 15.71 -10.91
C VAL A 73 -6.53 15.42 -10.29
N SER A 74 -7.18 14.31 -10.64
CA SER A 74 -8.41 13.85 -9.97
C SER A 74 -8.46 12.34 -9.79
N VAL A 75 -9.04 11.90 -8.67
CA VAL A 75 -9.01 10.51 -8.21
C VAL A 75 -10.44 10.00 -8.04
N VAL A 76 -10.81 8.95 -8.77
CA VAL A 76 -12.09 8.25 -8.56
C VAL A 76 -12.07 7.51 -7.23
N HIS A 77 -13.25 7.23 -6.69
CA HIS A 77 -13.39 6.51 -5.43
C HIS A 77 -12.86 5.07 -5.53
N TRP A 78 -12.29 4.53 -4.45
CA TRP A 78 -11.73 3.17 -4.42
C TRP A 78 -12.78 2.10 -4.73
N HIS A 79 -14.03 2.32 -4.32
CA HIS A 79 -15.15 1.42 -4.60
C HIS A 79 -15.60 1.53 -6.06
N MET A 80 -15.49 0.44 -6.80
CA MET A 80 -16.08 0.25 -8.12
C MET A 80 -17.26 -0.72 -8.00
N ASP A 81 -18.44 -0.31 -8.48
CA ASP A 81 -19.66 -1.13 -8.44
C ASP A 81 -20.03 -1.65 -9.85
N ASP A 82 -21.22 -2.26 -9.98
CA ASP A 82 -21.73 -2.79 -11.25
C ASP A 82 -21.90 -1.73 -12.35
N ASN A 83 -21.85 -0.44 -11.98
CA ASN A 83 -21.91 0.70 -12.88
C ASN A 83 -20.52 1.32 -13.15
N GLY A 84 -19.45 0.69 -12.70
CA GLY A 84 -18.06 1.10 -12.92
C GLY A 84 -17.54 2.11 -11.89
N TRP A 85 -16.48 2.83 -12.27
CA TRP A 85 -15.85 3.82 -11.40
C TRP A 85 -16.78 4.99 -11.09
N ARG A 86 -16.85 5.37 -9.83
CA ARG A 86 -17.61 6.53 -9.34
C ARG A 86 -16.70 7.56 -8.68
N PHE A 87 -17.16 8.79 -8.62
CA PHE A 87 -16.58 9.81 -7.76
C PHE A 87 -17.19 9.73 -6.34
N PRO A 88 -16.51 10.27 -5.31
CA PRO A 88 -17.06 10.38 -3.96
C PRO A 88 -18.33 11.24 -3.91
N THR A 89 -19.26 10.90 -3.04
CA THR A 89 -20.44 11.75 -2.79
C THR A 89 -20.06 12.97 -1.97
N LYS A 90 -20.94 13.98 -1.94
CA LYS A 90 -20.72 15.19 -1.13
C LYS A 90 -20.64 14.87 0.36
N GLU A 91 -21.43 13.91 0.81
CA GLU A 91 -21.46 13.44 2.20
C GLU A 91 -20.11 12.78 2.56
N GLU A 92 -19.59 11.90 1.70
CA GLU A 92 -18.29 11.26 1.88
C GLU A 92 -17.16 12.28 1.97
N LEU A 93 -17.17 13.33 1.12
CA LEU A 93 -16.18 14.40 1.15
C LEU A 93 -16.34 15.32 2.37
N SER A 94 -17.57 15.58 2.82
CA SER A 94 -17.84 16.47 3.95
C SER A 94 -17.31 15.95 5.29
N GLY A 95 -17.16 14.63 5.40
CA GLY A 95 -16.59 13.98 6.58
C GLY A 95 -15.05 14.01 6.65
N LEU A 96 -14.38 14.49 5.60
CA LEU A 96 -12.93 14.47 5.49
C LEU A 96 -12.29 15.80 5.92
N LYS A 97 -11.05 15.72 6.40
CA LYS A 97 -10.24 16.91 6.68
C LYS A 97 -9.85 17.59 5.36
N ASN A 98 -9.59 18.89 5.39
CA ASN A 98 -9.15 19.62 4.20
C ASN A 98 -7.91 18.98 3.57
N GLY A 99 -7.99 18.65 2.28
CA GLY A 99 -6.90 18.04 1.53
C GLY A 99 -6.80 16.51 1.67
N ASP A 100 -7.67 15.88 2.47
CA ASP A 100 -7.76 14.43 2.55
C ASP A 100 -8.48 13.88 1.30
N ILE A 101 -7.77 13.04 0.56
CA ILE A 101 -8.22 12.39 -0.68
C ILE A 101 -8.29 10.87 -0.52
N SER A 102 -8.37 10.37 0.70
CA SER A 102 -8.41 8.94 1.04
C SER A 102 -9.55 8.17 0.37
N VAL A 103 -10.62 8.86 0.01
CA VAL A 103 -11.77 8.29 -0.72
C VAL A 103 -11.83 8.73 -2.18
N GLY A 104 -10.92 9.58 -2.66
CA GLY A 104 -10.95 10.20 -3.99
C GLY A 104 -11.20 11.71 -3.94
N THR A 105 -11.47 12.32 -5.09
CA THR A 105 -11.78 13.74 -5.26
C THR A 105 -13.13 13.92 -5.96
N ALA A 106 -13.82 15.03 -5.71
CA ALA A 106 -14.95 15.43 -6.55
C ALA A 106 -14.51 15.58 -8.02
N GLU A 107 -15.44 15.34 -8.95
CA GLU A 107 -15.20 15.61 -10.36
C GLU A 107 -15.19 17.14 -10.59
N PRO A 108 -14.11 17.70 -11.18
CA PRO A 108 -13.90 19.15 -11.16
C PRO A 108 -14.57 19.93 -12.31
N ASN A 109 -14.99 19.29 -13.39
CA ASN A 109 -15.34 19.98 -14.64
C ASN A 109 -16.84 20.04 -14.94
N TYR A 110 -17.58 18.97 -14.64
CA TYR A 110 -18.95 18.74 -15.08
C TYR A 110 -19.89 18.33 -13.95
N GLY A 111 -19.35 17.97 -12.78
CA GLY A 111 -20.14 17.45 -11.66
C GLY A 111 -20.64 16.03 -11.92
N PHE A 112 -19.96 15.27 -12.78
CA PHE A 112 -20.30 13.87 -13.03
C PHE A 112 -20.10 13.01 -11.78
N GLU A 113 -20.99 12.05 -11.60
CA GLU A 113 -20.93 11.11 -10.48
C GLU A 113 -20.10 9.87 -10.86
N ARG A 114 -19.92 9.61 -12.16
CA ARG A 114 -19.29 8.40 -12.67
C ARG A 114 -18.36 8.67 -13.85
N LEU A 115 -17.27 7.91 -13.90
CA LEU A 115 -16.26 8.03 -14.95
C LEU A 115 -16.84 7.75 -16.34
N LYS A 116 -17.82 6.84 -16.46
CA LYS A 116 -18.47 6.48 -17.73
C LYS A 116 -19.14 7.68 -18.43
N GLU A 117 -19.50 8.72 -17.68
CA GLU A 117 -20.11 9.93 -18.23
C GLU A 117 -19.10 10.72 -19.08
N LEU A 118 -17.80 10.73 -18.72
CA LEU A 118 -16.75 11.29 -19.58
C LEU A 118 -16.62 10.52 -20.90
N TYR A 119 -16.70 9.19 -20.85
CA TYR A 119 -16.66 8.34 -22.04
C TYR A 119 -17.83 8.62 -22.98
N PHE A 120 -19.05 8.72 -22.45
CA PHE A 120 -20.22 9.05 -23.27
C PHE A 120 -20.23 10.50 -23.75
N LYS A 121 -19.61 11.42 -23.00
CA LYS A 121 -19.41 12.80 -23.45
C LYS A 121 -18.44 12.87 -24.64
N ALA A 122 -17.35 12.10 -24.61
CA ALA A 122 -16.40 12.00 -25.72
C ALA A 122 -16.95 11.21 -26.92
N ASN A 123 -17.73 10.16 -26.66
CA ASN A 123 -18.36 9.33 -27.68
C ASN A 123 -19.70 8.74 -27.17
N PRO A 124 -20.86 9.27 -27.60
CA PRO A 124 -22.18 8.80 -27.17
C PRO A 124 -22.49 7.33 -27.50
N GLU A 125 -21.78 6.76 -28.48
CA GLU A 125 -21.91 5.37 -28.92
C GLU A 125 -20.84 4.44 -28.33
N TYR A 126 -20.06 4.92 -27.35
CA TYR A 126 -19.00 4.14 -26.72
C TYR A 126 -19.51 2.80 -26.16
N ASN A 127 -18.84 1.71 -26.53
CA ASN A 127 -19.22 0.33 -26.17
C ASN A 127 -18.11 -0.46 -25.47
N GLY A 128 -16.99 0.19 -25.14
CA GLY A 128 -15.84 -0.42 -24.47
C GLY A 128 -15.93 -0.40 -22.94
N ARG A 129 -14.79 -0.64 -22.28
CA ARG A 129 -14.67 -0.58 -20.81
C ARG A 129 -14.33 0.85 -20.36
N PHE A 130 -15.00 1.31 -19.31
CA PHE A 130 -14.74 2.60 -18.67
C PHE A 130 -13.54 2.49 -17.73
N THR A 131 -12.32 2.61 -18.25
CA THR A 131 -11.07 2.37 -17.50
C THR A 131 -10.44 3.66 -16.97
N VAL A 132 -9.59 3.55 -15.95
CA VAL A 132 -8.58 4.56 -15.61
C VAL A 132 -7.19 4.05 -16.03
N PRO A 133 -6.25 4.93 -16.41
CA PRO A 133 -6.35 6.40 -16.45
C PRO A 133 -7.18 6.92 -17.65
N VAL A 134 -7.65 8.16 -17.54
CA VAL A 134 -8.25 8.93 -18.65
C VAL A 134 -7.53 10.27 -18.77
N LEU A 135 -6.85 10.49 -19.89
CA LEU A 135 -6.27 11.78 -20.27
C LEU A 135 -7.32 12.57 -21.06
N TRP A 136 -7.83 13.63 -20.45
CA TRP A 136 -8.94 14.44 -20.95
C TRP A 136 -8.44 15.78 -21.49
N ASP A 137 -8.95 16.20 -22.65
CA ASP A 137 -8.75 17.55 -23.18
C ASP A 137 -9.94 18.43 -22.77
N LYS A 138 -9.69 19.46 -21.96
CA LYS A 138 -10.74 20.40 -21.52
C LYS A 138 -11.20 21.38 -22.59
N GLN A 139 -10.38 21.63 -23.61
CA GLN A 139 -10.75 22.55 -24.70
C GLN A 139 -11.66 21.86 -25.72
N LYS A 140 -11.31 20.63 -26.10
CA LYS A 140 -12.11 19.82 -27.04
C LYS A 140 -13.21 18.99 -26.36
N GLU A 141 -13.20 18.95 -25.03
CA GLU A 141 -14.12 18.17 -24.22
C GLU A 141 -14.18 16.68 -24.66
N THR A 142 -13.02 16.08 -24.88
CA THR A 142 -12.89 14.69 -25.34
C THR A 142 -11.76 13.94 -24.62
N ILE A 143 -11.73 12.62 -24.76
CA ILE A 143 -10.63 11.78 -24.27
C ILE A 143 -9.53 11.78 -25.33
N VAL A 144 -8.32 12.17 -24.93
CA VAL A 144 -7.11 12.05 -25.76
C VAL A 144 -6.68 10.58 -25.79
N SER A 145 -6.42 10.02 -24.62
CA SER A 145 -6.00 8.62 -24.49
C SER A 145 -6.51 8.01 -23.19
N ASN A 146 -6.80 6.71 -23.24
CA ASN A 146 -6.97 5.88 -22.05
C ASN A 146 -5.96 4.72 -21.98
N GLU A 147 -4.87 4.82 -22.74
CA GLU A 147 -3.77 3.85 -22.73
C GLU A 147 -2.59 4.33 -21.87
N SER A 148 -2.41 3.72 -20.70
CA SER A 148 -1.40 4.12 -19.72
C SER A 148 0.03 4.16 -20.25
N ALA A 149 0.40 3.22 -21.13
CA ALA A 149 1.76 3.14 -21.66
C ALA A 149 2.08 4.31 -22.61
N GLU A 150 1.09 4.78 -23.36
CA GLU A 150 1.25 5.93 -24.25
C GLU A 150 1.19 7.24 -23.47
N ILE A 151 0.30 7.33 -22.47
CA ILE A 151 0.17 8.52 -21.62
C ILE A 151 1.49 8.85 -20.93
N ILE A 152 2.19 7.87 -20.35
CA ILE A 152 3.48 8.15 -19.71
C ILE A 152 4.55 8.58 -20.71
N ARG A 153 4.53 8.08 -21.96
CA ARG A 153 5.46 8.53 -23.00
C ARG A 153 5.18 9.96 -23.46
N MET A 154 3.90 10.34 -23.55
CA MET A 154 3.50 11.73 -23.81
C MET A 154 3.97 12.65 -22.69
N LEU A 155 3.70 12.29 -21.43
CA LEU A 155 4.10 13.08 -20.26
C LEU A 155 5.63 13.19 -20.10
N ASN A 156 6.39 12.22 -20.62
CA ASN A 156 7.84 12.18 -20.49
C ASN A 156 8.55 13.25 -21.31
N SER A 157 7.94 13.70 -22.42
CA SER A 157 8.67 14.53 -23.38
C SER A 157 7.87 15.64 -24.02
N GLU A 158 6.57 15.46 -24.28
CA GLU A 158 5.78 16.41 -25.09
C GLU A 158 5.58 17.77 -24.42
N PHE A 159 5.79 17.85 -23.10
CA PHE A 159 5.68 19.09 -22.33
C PHE A 159 7.03 19.73 -22.00
N ASN A 160 8.17 19.18 -22.44
CA ASN A 160 9.50 19.61 -21.99
C ASN A 160 9.76 21.10 -22.23
N ASP A 161 9.24 21.66 -23.33
CA ASP A 161 9.40 23.09 -23.67
C ASP A 161 8.62 24.02 -22.73
N LEU A 162 7.68 23.49 -21.94
CA LEU A 162 6.85 24.20 -20.97
C LEU A 162 7.30 23.98 -19.52
N LEU A 163 8.24 23.06 -19.28
CA LEU A 163 8.69 22.68 -17.94
C LEU A 163 9.97 23.43 -17.54
N PRO A 164 10.19 23.67 -16.23
CA PRO A 164 11.49 24.09 -15.74
C PRO A 164 12.57 23.07 -16.11
N ALA A 165 13.81 23.53 -16.35
CA ALA A 165 14.91 22.71 -16.83
C ALA A 165 15.14 21.43 -16.01
N ASP A 166 15.03 21.52 -14.68
CA ASP A 166 15.23 20.39 -13.78
C ASP A 166 14.25 19.23 -14.01
N TYR A 167 13.03 19.53 -14.49
CA TYR A 167 12.02 18.54 -14.85
C TYR A 167 12.10 18.15 -16.33
N ALA A 168 12.39 19.10 -17.22
CA ALA A 168 12.50 18.87 -18.66
C ALA A 168 13.66 17.93 -19.04
N GLN A 169 14.70 17.85 -18.21
CA GLN A 169 15.85 16.96 -18.40
C GLN A 169 15.60 15.51 -17.93
N VAL A 170 14.52 15.24 -17.19
CA VAL A 170 14.19 13.89 -16.75
C VAL A 170 13.65 13.11 -17.95
N ASP A 171 14.37 12.07 -18.36
CA ASP A 171 13.96 11.18 -19.45
C ASP A 171 13.93 9.73 -18.98
N LEU A 172 12.73 9.19 -18.83
CA LEU A 172 12.48 7.80 -18.45
C LEU A 172 12.48 6.83 -19.65
N TYR A 173 12.63 7.35 -20.87
CA TYR A 173 12.70 6.56 -22.11
C TYR A 173 13.85 7.02 -23.04
N PRO A 174 15.10 7.09 -22.52
CA PRO A 174 16.23 7.64 -23.24
C PRO A 174 16.64 6.75 -24.41
N GLU A 175 17.05 7.39 -25.51
CA GLU A 175 17.28 6.76 -26.81
C GLU A 175 18.22 5.53 -26.74
N ASN A 176 19.31 5.64 -25.99
CA ASN A 176 20.31 4.59 -25.83
C ASN A 176 19.81 3.36 -25.04
N LEU A 177 18.69 3.45 -24.32
CA LEU A 177 18.13 2.35 -23.54
C LEU A 177 16.80 1.81 -24.09
N ARG A 178 16.19 2.45 -25.10
CA ARG A 178 14.86 2.09 -25.61
C ARG A 178 14.68 0.61 -25.93
N SER A 179 15.62 0.02 -26.66
CA SER A 179 15.59 -1.41 -27.00
C SER A 179 15.53 -2.30 -25.76
N ARG A 180 16.34 -1.98 -24.74
CA ARG A 180 16.35 -2.73 -23.48
C ARG A 180 15.09 -2.47 -22.67
N ILE A 181 14.57 -1.24 -22.66
CA ILE A 181 13.33 -0.88 -21.98
C ILE A 181 12.16 -1.66 -22.58
N ASP A 182 12.03 -1.69 -23.90
CA ASP A 182 10.95 -2.38 -24.61
C ASP A 182 11.01 -3.90 -24.37
N GLU A 183 12.20 -4.49 -24.42
CA GLU A 183 12.41 -5.92 -24.09
C GLU A 183 11.91 -6.26 -22.66
N ILE A 184 12.30 -5.45 -21.67
CA ILE A 184 11.87 -5.64 -20.28
C ILE A 184 10.36 -5.40 -20.15
N ASN A 185 9.83 -4.38 -20.81
CA ASN A 185 8.40 -4.04 -20.77
C ASN A 185 7.53 -5.16 -21.33
N ASP A 186 7.96 -5.82 -22.41
CA ASP A 186 7.25 -6.96 -23.00
C ASP A 186 7.27 -8.16 -22.05
N LEU A 187 8.44 -8.44 -21.44
CA LEU A 187 8.58 -9.49 -20.44
C LEU A 187 7.67 -9.23 -19.23
N VAL A 188 7.68 -8.01 -18.69
CA VAL A 188 6.97 -7.65 -17.47
C VAL A 188 5.46 -7.49 -17.70
N TYR A 189 5.03 -6.92 -18.83
CA TYR A 189 3.61 -6.61 -19.05
C TYR A 189 2.75 -7.86 -19.08
N ASP A 190 3.00 -8.79 -20.01
CA ASP A 190 2.10 -9.94 -20.16
C ASP A 190 2.24 -10.94 -19.01
N ASN A 191 3.45 -11.09 -18.47
CA ASN A 191 3.74 -12.16 -17.52
C ASN A 191 3.61 -11.76 -16.05
N ILE A 192 3.77 -10.48 -15.71
CA ILE A 192 3.72 -10.00 -14.32
C ILE A 192 2.59 -8.98 -14.15
N ASN A 193 2.61 -7.86 -14.87
CA ASN A 193 1.61 -6.80 -14.68
C ASN A 193 0.20 -7.28 -14.98
N ASN A 194 0.01 -7.93 -16.13
CA ASN A 194 -1.26 -8.54 -16.53
C ASN A 194 -1.37 -9.98 -15.99
N GLY A 195 -0.24 -10.66 -15.76
CA GLY A 195 -0.18 -12.02 -15.20
C GLY A 195 -0.95 -12.18 -13.91
N VAL A 196 -0.77 -11.28 -12.93
CA VAL A 196 -1.51 -11.34 -11.65
C VAL A 196 -3.03 -11.22 -11.83
N TYR A 197 -3.50 -10.49 -12.85
CA TYR A 197 -4.92 -10.41 -13.19
C TYR A 197 -5.41 -11.66 -13.93
N LYS A 198 -4.59 -12.22 -14.83
CA LYS A 198 -4.87 -13.52 -15.48
C LYS A 198 -5.04 -14.62 -14.43
N THR A 199 -4.20 -14.62 -13.40
CA THR A 199 -4.32 -15.52 -12.23
C THR A 199 -5.58 -15.23 -11.41
N GLY A 200 -5.75 -13.99 -10.95
CA GLY A 200 -6.78 -13.65 -9.98
C GLY A 200 -8.22 -13.71 -10.50
N PHE A 201 -8.40 -13.51 -11.82
CA PHE A 201 -9.70 -13.59 -12.48
C PHE A 201 -9.96 -14.92 -13.18
N ALA A 202 -9.03 -15.87 -13.11
CA ALA A 202 -9.28 -17.21 -13.64
C ALA A 202 -10.48 -17.85 -12.93
N THR A 203 -11.39 -18.45 -13.70
CA THR A 203 -12.54 -19.19 -13.15
C THR A 203 -12.41 -20.71 -13.31
N SER A 204 -11.28 -21.19 -13.84
CA SER A 204 -10.92 -22.60 -13.90
C SER A 204 -9.56 -22.85 -13.22
N GLN A 205 -9.43 -24.01 -12.59
CA GLN A 205 -8.22 -24.39 -11.85
C GLN A 205 -6.99 -24.48 -12.77
N GLU A 206 -7.15 -25.03 -13.98
CA GLU A 206 -6.07 -25.18 -14.96
C GLU A 206 -5.50 -23.84 -15.40
N VAL A 207 -6.37 -22.86 -15.72
CA VAL A 207 -5.94 -21.51 -16.10
C VAL A 207 -5.25 -20.82 -14.92
N TYR A 208 -5.83 -20.92 -13.71
CA TYR A 208 -5.21 -20.37 -12.51
C TYR A 208 -3.79 -20.91 -12.30
N GLU A 209 -3.61 -22.24 -12.35
CA GLU A 209 -2.31 -22.89 -12.13
C GLU A 209 -1.28 -22.51 -13.19
N LYS A 210 -1.68 -22.44 -14.46
CA LYS A 210 -0.82 -22.00 -15.55
C LYS A 210 -0.33 -20.58 -15.31
N GLU A 211 -1.26 -19.66 -15.05
CA GLU A 211 -0.94 -18.24 -14.96
C GLU A 211 -0.18 -17.90 -13.67
N VAL A 212 -0.50 -18.52 -12.53
CA VAL A 212 0.28 -18.32 -11.29
C VAL A 212 1.72 -18.84 -11.44
N LYS A 213 1.93 -20.02 -12.04
CA LYS A 213 3.28 -20.53 -12.32
C LYS A 213 4.04 -19.60 -13.28
N ASN A 214 3.34 -19.04 -14.28
CA ASN A 214 3.92 -18.06 -15.20
C ASN A 214 4.39 -16.78 -14.49
N VAL A 215 3.59 -16.25 -13.56
CA VAL A 215 3.97 -15.05 -12.78
C VAL A 215 5.26 -15.30 -12.01
N PHE A 216 5.35 -16.39 -11.25
CA PHE A 216 6.54 -16.68 -10.44
C PHE A 216 7.78 -16.99 -11.29
N ALA A 217 7.63 -17.75 -12.37
CA ALA A 217 8.74 -17.98 -13.31
C ALA A 217 9.30 -16.68 -13.92
N HIS A 218 8.47 -15.64 -14.06
CA HIS A 218 8.92 -14.33 -14.56
C HIS A 218 9.41 -13.39 -13.45
N LEU A 219 8.90 -13.51 -12.23
CA LEU A 219 9.52 -12.87 -11.06
C LEU A 219 10.95 -13.39 -10.86
N ASP A 220 11.20 -14.69 -11.01
CA ASP A 220 12.55 -15.27 -10.93
C ASP A 220 13.49 -14.69 -12.00
N LYS A 221 13.00 -14.47 -13.23
CA LYS A 221 13.78 -13.81 -14.29
C LYS A 221 14.10 -12.36 -13.94
N VAL A 222 13.15 -11.62 -13.39
CA VAL A 222 13.36 -10.22 -12.98
C VAL A 222 14.35 -10.14 -11.81
N GLU A 223 14.23 -11.03 -10.83
CA GLU A 223 15.17 -11.16 -9.72
C GLU A 223 16.59 -11.42 -10.24
N GLN A 224 16.73 -12.31 -11.22
CA GLN A 224 18.01 -12.61 -11.86
C GLN A 224 18.56 -11.41 -12.64
N ILE A 225 17.72 -10.57 -13.26
CA ILE A 225 18.14 -9.33 -13.91
C ILE A 225 18.76 -8.39 -12.86
N PHE A 226 18.08 -8.15 -11.73
CA PHE A 226 18.63 -7.27 -10.68
C PHE A 226 19.91 -7.82 -10.09
N LYS A 227 19.96 -9.13 -9.80
CA LYS A 227 21.18 -9.78 -9.32
C LYS A 227 22.33 -9.61 -10.29
N THR A 228 22.14 -9.92 -11.58
CA THR A 228 23.18 -9.79 -12.61
C THR A 228 23.63 -8.35 -12.80
N ASN A 229 22.74 -7.37 -12.67
CA ASN A 229 23.09 -5.96 -12.71
C ASN A 229 24.01 -5.59 -11.53
N GLN A 230 23.62 -5.96 -10.30
CA GLN A 230 24.43 -5.69 -9.11
C GLN A 230 25.78 -6.42 -9.09
N ASP A 231 25.82 -7.68 -9.57
CA ASP A 231 27.05 -8.47 -9.71
C ASP A 231 28.05 -7.79 -10.67
N LYS A 232 27.55 -7.11 -11.72
CA LYS A 232 28.40 -6.35 -12.66
C LYS A 232 28.87 -5.04 -12.07
N ASN A 233 27.98 -4.32 -11.39
CA ASN A 233 28.26 -3.03 -10.78
C ASN A 233 27.28 -2.78 -9.64
N HIS A 234 27.78 -2.61 -8.42
CA HIS A 234 26.96 -2.38 -7.23
C HIS A 234 26.05 -1.14 -7.33
N ASN A 235 26.34 -0.19 -8.24
CA ASN A 235 25.52 0.99 -8.52
C ASN A 235 24.37 0.74 -9.50
N ASP A 236 24.31 -0.43 -10.14
CA ASP A 236 23.23 -0.78 -11.06
C ASP A 236 21.99 -1.20 -10.26
N LYS A 237 21.24 -0.20 -9.80
CA LYS A 237 20.09 -0.39 -8.91
C LYS A 237 18.75 -0.59 -9.63
N PHE A 238 18.70 -0.42 -10.96
CA PHE A 238 17.46 -0.44 -11.76
C PHE A 238 17.47 -1.55 -12.81
N LEU A 239 16.31 -1.80 -13.42
CA LEU A 239 16.12 -2.86 -14.43
C LEU A 239 17.05 -2.73 -15.63
N THR A 240 17.40 -1.51 -15.99
CA THR A 240 18.28 -1.16 -17.12
C THR A 240 19.70 -0.78 -16.72
N GLY A 241 20.09 -0.96 -15.44
CA GLY A 241 21.41 -0.59 -14.93
C GLY A 241 21.34 0.54 -13.90
N THR A 242 22.07 1.63 -14.14
CA THR A 242 22.20 2.78 -13.21
C THR A 242 21.08 3.83 -13.32
N THR A 243 20.31 3.82 -14.40
CA THR A 243 19.30 4.84 -14.69
C THR A 243 17.89 4.31 -14.44
N LEU A 244 17.07 5.08 -13.72
CA LEU A 244 15.64 4.83 -13.56
C LEU A 244 14.92 5.03 -14.90
N THR A 245 14.07 4.09 -15.31
CA THR A 245 13.34 4.16 -16.60
C THR A 245 11.85 3.86 -16.44
N GLU A 246 11.08 4.01 -17.52
CA GLU A 246 9.66 3.63 -17.53
C GLU A 246 9.45 2.14 -17.24
N ALA A 247 10.46 1.27 -17.47
CA ALA A 247 10.39 -0.14 -17.11
C ALA A 247 10.26 -0.32 -15.59
N ASP A 248 11.02 0.45 -14.80
CA ASP A 248 10.96 0.42 -13.35
C ASP A 248 9.60 0.92 -12.86
N VAL A 249 9.10 2.04 -13.39
CA VAL A 249 7.77 2.60 -13.07
C VAL A 249 6.68 1.55 -13.34
N ARG A 250 6.75 0.88 -14.49
CA ARG A 250 5.76 -0.13 -14.91
C ARG A 250 5.81 -1.38 -14.05
N LEU A 251 6.98 -1.84 -13.63
CA LEU A 251 7.11 -2.97 -12.70
C LEU A 251 6.65 -2.58 -11.28
N PHE A 252 7.05 -1.39 -10.80
CA PHE A 252 6.85 -0.95 -9.42
C PHE A 252 5.37 -0.99 -9.04
N THR A 253 4.53 -0.47 -9.93
CA THR A 253 3.09 -0.40 -9.70
C THR A 253 2.44 -1.78 -9.51
N THR A 254 3.03 -2.86 -10.01
CA THR A 254 2.60 -4.23 -9.69
C THR A 254 3.25 -4.73 -8.40
N ILE A 255 4.56 -4.59 -8.25
CA ILE A 255 5.30 -5.15 -7.11
C ILE A 255 4.85 -4.55 -5.77
N VAL A 256 4.63 -3.23 -5.69
CA VAL A 256 4.14 -2.55 -4.47
C VAL A 256 2.76 -3.04 -4.01
N ARG A 257 1.98 -3.65 -4.91
CA ARG A 257 0.65 -4.21 -4.64
C ARG A 257 0.67 -5.71 -4.39
N PHE A 258 1.81 -6.37 -4.61
CA PHE A 258 1.90 -7.82 -4.61
C PHE A 258 1.59 -8.41 -3.24
N ASP A 259 2.37 -8.07 -2.22
CA ASP A 259 2.17 -8.58 -0.87
C ASP A 259 0.87 -8.09 -0.21
N PRO A 260 0.48 -6.80 -0.31
CA PRO A 260 -0.72 -6.30 0.35
C PRO A 260 -2.04 -6.77 -0.27
N VAL A 261 -2.02 -7.21 -1.54
CA VAL A 261 -3.22 -7.58 -2.29
C VAL A 261 -3.06 -8.88 -3.05
N TYR A 262 -2.14 -8.97 -4.01
CA TYR A 262 -2.14 -10.06 -5.01
C TYR A 262 -1.91 -11.44 -4.39
N VAL A 263 -1.08 -11.53 -3.35
CA VAL A 263 -0.84 -12.80 -2.63
C VAL A 263 -2.14 -13.43 -2.16
N GLN A 264 -2.97 -12.69 -1.43
CA GLN A 264 -4.21 -13.21 -0.86
C GLN A 264 -5.39 -13.10 -1.84
N HIS A 265 -5.61 -11.91 -2.41
CA HIS A 265 -6.80 -11.59 -3.19
C HIS A 265 -6.79 -12.28 -4.56
N PHE A 266 -5.64 -12.29 -5.23
CA PHE A 266 -5.45 -12.97 -6.52
C PHE A 266 -4.84 -14.36 -6.40
N LYS A 267 -4.58 -14.84 -5.17
CA LYS A 267 -3.97 -16.16 -4.91
C LYS A 267 -2.59 -16.30 -5.56
N CYS A 268 -1.85 -15.21 -5.73
CA CYS A 268 -0.46 -15.25 -6.19
C CYS A 268 0.45 -15.61 -5.00
N ASN A 269 0.31 -16.82 -4.44
CA ASN A 269 0.81 -17.17 -3.12
C ASN A 269 1.87 -18.29 -3.10
N ILE A 270 2.57 -18.55 -4.22
CA ILE A 270 3.75 -19.44 -4.22
C ILE A 270 4.85 -18.84 -3.33
N GLY A 271 4.93 -17.51 -3.27
CA GLY A 271 5.82 -16.73 -2.41
C GLY A 271 5.35 -15.28 -2.30
N MET A 272 6.10 -14.47 -1.55
CA MET A 272 5.90 -13.03 -1.36
C MET A 272 7.14 -12.28 -1.83
N ILE A 273 6.98 -11.04 -2.28
CA ILE A 273 8.09 -10.20 -2.74
C ILE A 273 9.11 -10.02 -1.63
N ARG A 274 8.66 -9.60 -0.44
CA ARG A 274 9.56 -9.26 0.67
C ARG A 274 10.41 -10.42 1.19
N HIS A 275 10.08 -11.67 0.84
CA HIS A 275 10.71 -12.87 1.40
C HIS A 275 11.45 -13.71 0.36
N GLN A 276 10.88 -13.88 -0.83
CA GLN A 276 11.46 -14.74 -1.86
C GLN A 276 12.38 -14.00 -2.84
N TYR A 277 12.27 -12.67 -2.90
CA TYR A 277 12.90 -11.86 -3.93
C TYR A 277 13.70 -10.71 -3.31
N PRO A 278 14.86 -10.98 -2.67
CA PRO A 278 15.66 -9.96 -2.00
C PRO A 278 16.04 -8.78 -2.91
N TYR A 279 16.44 -9.03 -4.16
CA TYR A 279 16.85 -7.94 -5.07
C TYR A 279 15.66 -7.09 -5.52
N ILE A 280 14.52 -7.71 -5.86
CA ILE A 280 13.28 -6.97 -6.14
C ILE A 280 12.81 -6.22 -4.89
N ASN A 281 12.91 -6.81 -3.69
CA ASN A 281 12.49 -6.16 -2.46
C ASN A 281 13.35 -4.92 -2.14
N ASP A 282 14.66 -5.01 -2.31
CA ASP A 282 15.57 -3.88 -2.13
C ASP A 282 15.33 -2.77 -3.16
N TRP A 283 15.10 -3.14 -4.43
CA TRP A 283 14.69 -2.20 -5.46
C TRP A 283 13.33 -1.54 -5.14
N LEU A 284 12.35 -2.31 -4.67
CA LEU A 284 11.03 -1.79 -4.27
C LEU A 284 11.19 -0.76 -3.14
N ARG A 285 12.01 -1.09 -2.13
CA ARG A 285 12.31 -0.20 -0.99
C ARG A 285 13.06 1.04 -1.42
N LEU A 286 14.04 0.91 -2.32
CA LEU A 286 14.76 2.04 -2.90
C LEU A 286 13.77 3.02 -3.55
N LEU A 287 12.93 2.55 -4.46
CA LEU A 287 11.95 3.40 -5.14
C LEU A 287 10.97 4.03 -4.14
N TYR A 288 10.31 3.19 -3.32
CA TYR A 288 9.26 3.64 -2.41
C TYR A 288 9.77 4.58 -1.32
N TRP A 289 10.98 4.39 -0.79
CA TRP A 289 11.45 5.18 0.35
C TRP A 289 12.39 6.32 -0.03
N LYS A 290 13.14 6.21 -1.13
CA LYS A 290 14.13 7.22 -1.52
C LYS A 290 13.64 8.19 -2.58
N ILE A 291 12.58 7.85 -3.30
CA ILE A 291 12.03 8.71 -4.36
C ILE A 291 10.61 9.14 -3.97
N PRO A 292 10.39 10.41 -3.58
CA PRO A 292 9.11 10.88 -3.05
C PRO A 292 7.92 10.59 -3.95
N ALA A 293 8.10 10.66 -5.27
CA ALA A 293 7.04 10.47 -6.24
C ALA A 293 6.40 9.07 -6.15
N PHE A 294 7.19 8.00 -5.95
CA PHE A 294 6.70 6.63 -5.72
C PHE A 294 5.99 6.46 -4.37
N LYS A 295 6.48 7.12 -3.32
CA LYS A 295 5.89 7.06 -1.98
C LYS A 295 4.54 7.75 -1.93
N ASP A 296 4.52 9.02 -2.36
CA ASP A 296 3.42 9.94 -2.19
C ASP A 296 2.22 9.58 -3.08
N SER A 297 2.47 8.81 -4.15
CA SER A 297 1.45 8.27 -5.03
C SER A 297 0.86 6.93 -4.57
N THR A 298 1.49 6.25 -3.61
CA THR A 298 1.08 4.93 -3.13
C THR A 298 0.13 5.05 -1.95
N ASN A 299 -1.18 4.92 -2.21
CA ASN A 299 -2.19 4.87 -1.16
C ASN A 299 -2.64 3.42 -0.89
N PHE A 300 -2.05 2.78 0.12
CA PHE A 300 -2.36 1.38 0.48
C PHE A 300 -3.81 1.16 0.91
N GLU A 301 -4.45 2.13 1.54
CA GLU A 301 -5.86 2.01 1.91
C GLU A 301 -6.75 1.97 0.66
N HIS A 302 -6.53 2.89 -0.28
CA HIS A 302 -7.23 2.95 -1.56
C HIS A 302 -7.01 1.66 -2.37
N ILE A 303 -5.76 1.16 -2.41
CA ILE A 303 -5.38 -0.12 -3.01
C ILE A 303 -6.16 -1.26 -2.36
N LYS A 304 -5.99 -1.51 -1.05
CA LYS A 304 -6.58 -2.66 -0.38
C LYS A 304 -8.10 -2.65 -0.44
N LYS A 305 -8.73 -1.49 -0.19
CA LYS A 305 -10.20 -1.36 -0.24
C LYS A 305 -10.72 -1.59 -1.66
N HIS A 306 -10.09 -1.05 -2.69
CA HIS A 306 -10.55 -1.26 -4.06
C HIS A 306 -10.62 -2.74 -4.42
N TYR A 307 -9.51 -3.47 -4.31
CA TYR A 307 -9.48 -4.87 -4.73
C TYR A 307 -10.43 -5.73 -3.91
N THR A 308 -10.40 -5.58 -2.58
CA THR A 308 -11.14 -6.47 -1.69
C THR A 308 -12.64 -6.16 -1.65
N LYS A 309 -13.05 -4.91 -1.84
CA LYS A 309 -14.48 -4.51 -1.77
C LYS A 309 -15.18 -4.41 -3.12
N SER A 310 -14.44 -4.18 -4.20
CA SER A 310 -15.03 -4.05 -5.55
C SER A 310 -15.17 -5.40 -6.26
N HIS A 311 -14.22 -6.33 -6.04
CA HIS A 311 -14.23 -7.64 -6.70
C HIS A 311 -15.07 -8.67 -5.94
N LYS A 312 -16.38 -8.44 -5.83
CA LYS A 312 -17.31 -9.33 -5.11
C LYS A 312 -17.34 -10.77 -5.64
N ALA A 313 -17.01 -10.97 -6.92
CA ALA A 313 -16.89 -12.31 -7.51
C ALA A 313 -15.74 -13.13 -6.87
N ILE A 314 -14.69 -12.47 -6.38
CA ILE A 314 -13.54 -13.10 -5.70
C ILE A 314 -13.74 -13.09 -4.19
N ASN A 315 -14.21 -11.97 -3.63
CA ASN A 315 -14.40 -11.77 -2.20
C ASN A 315 -15.84 -11.30 -1.89
N PRO A 316 -16.81 -12.23 -1.81
CA PRO A 316 -18.24 -11.90 -1.73
C PRO A 316 -18.62 -11.01 -0.55
N HIS A 317 -17.96 -11.18 0.59
CA HIS A 317 -18.22 -10.39 1.80
C HIS A 317 -17.49 -9.04 1.83
N GLY A 318 -16.59 -8.77 0.88
CA GLY A 318 -15.85 -7.51 0.82
C GLY A 318 -15.00 -7.23 2.06
N ILE A 319 -14.52 -8.27 2.73
CA ILE A 319 -13.65 -8.15 3.91
C ILE A 319 -12.25 -7.78 3.44
N THR A 320 -11.71 -6.68 3.96
CA THR A 320 -10.35 -6.23 3.65
C THR A 320 -9.39 -6.83 4.67
N PRO A 321 -8.40 -7.65 4.28
CA PRO A 321 -7.42 -8.20 5.20
C PRO A 321 -6.65 -7.11 5.92
N VAL A 322 -6.37 -7.32 7.20
CA VAL A 322 -5.58 -6.39 8.02
C VAL A 322 -4.10 -6.41 7.60
N GLY A 323 -3.56 -7.60 7.32
CA GLY A 323 -2.16 -7.83 6.98
C GLY A 323 -1.71 -7.43 5.56
N PRO A 324 -0.42 -7.68 5.24
CA PRO A 324 0.61 -8.15 6.19
C PRO A 324 0.99 -7.05 7.20
N ILE A 325 1.17 -7.42 8.48
CA ILE A 325 1.62 -6.54 9.59
C ILE A 325 2.87 -7.20 10.20
N PRO A 326 3.94 -6.44 10.53
CA PRO A 326 5.06 -6.98 11.30
C PRO A 326 4.65 -7.27 12.76
N ASP A 327 5.01 -8.44 13.29
CA ASP A 327 4.67 -8.84 14.66
C ASP A 327 5.61 -8.19 15.69
N ILE A 328 6.90 -8.07 15.38
CA ILE A 328 7.93 -7.55 16.29
C ILE A 328 8.66 -6.39 15.61
N VAL A 329 8.96 -5.32 16.35
CA VAL A 329 9.78 -4.20 15.88
C VAL A 329 10.98 -4.02 16.80
N VAL A 330 12.18 -3.99 16.23
CA VAL A 330 13.44 -3.80 16.97
C VAL A 330 13.86 -2.34 16.89
N LEU A 331 13.95 -1.66 18.03
CA LEU A 331 14.23 -0.21 18.14
C LEU A 331 15.47 0.04 19.01
N GLY A 332 16.18 1.12 18.71
CA GLY A 332 17.42 1.50 19.40
C GLY A 332 18.32 2.37 18.52
N ALA A 333 19.31 3.02 19.12
CA ALA A 333 20.22 3.94 18.44
C ALA A 333 21.01 3.26 17.29
N GLY A 334 21.70 4.07 16.49
CA GLY A 334 22.61 3.57 15.45
C GLY A 334 23.75 2.74 16.05
N GLY A 335 24.14 1.64 15.41
CA GLY A 335 25.33 0.87 15.82
C GLY A 335 25.19 0.02 17.09
N VAL A 336 24.01 -0.03 17.74
CA VAL A 336 23.79 -0.85 18.96
C VAL A 336 23.70 -2.36 18.69
N GLY A 337 23.64 -2.78 17.41
CA GLY A 337 23.61 -4.19 17.01
C GLY A 337 22.20 -4.80 16.88
N LYS A 338 21.16 -4.00 16.60
CA LYS A 338 19.79 -4.47 16.33
C LYS A 338 19.76 -5.55 15.23
N SER A 339 20.44 -5.26 14.12
CA SER A 339 20.57 -6.16 12.98
C SER A 339 21.34 -7.42 13.34
N SER A 340 22.44 -7.29 14.06
CA SER A 340 23.23 -8.45 14.51
C SER A 340 22.41 -9.38 15.42
N VAL A 341 21.65 -8.82 16.37
CA VAL A 341 20.76 -9.60 17.25
C VAL A 341 19.63 -10.25 16.44
N THR A 342 19.04 -9.53 15.49
CA THR A 342 17.94 -10.05 14.66
C THR A 342 18.42 -11.15 13.71
N VAL A 343 19.54 -10.96 13.01
CA VAL A 343 20.14 -11.95 12.12
C VAL A 343 20.59 -13.18 12.91
N GLN A 344 21.20 -12.98 14.08
CA GLN A 344 21.60 -14.10 14.94
C GLN A 344 20.39 -14.91 15.42
N PHE A 345 19.28 -14.24 15.75
CA PHE A 345 18.03 -14.93 16.03
C PHE A 345 17.51 -15.69 14.81
N VAL A 346 17.37 -15.03 13.66
CA VAL A 346 16.69 -15.57 12.48
C VAL A 346 17.50 -16.69 11.81
N GLN A 347 18.80 -16.47 11.63
CA GLN A 347 19.68 -17.27 10.79
C GLN A 347 20.71 -18.08 11.60
N GLY A 348 20.93 -17.76 12.87
CA GLY A 348 21.95 -18.40 13.70
C GLY A 348 23.38 -18.10 13.26
N VAL A 349 23.59 -16.96 12.58
CA VAL A 349 24.92 -16.48 12.16
C VAL A 349 25.20 -15.09 12.70
N TYR A 350 26.48 -14.82 12.94
CA TYR A 350 27.00 -13.49 13.26
C TYR A 350 27.82 -12.98 12.07
N VAL A 351 27.54 -11.76 11.62
CA VAL A 351 28.24 -11.13 10.50
C VAL A 351 29.04 -9.94 11.02
N GLU A 352 30.37 -9.97 10.83
CA GLU A 352 31.29 -8.95 11.34
C GLU A 352 31.21 -7.62 10.56
N SER A 353 30.87 -7.67 9.26
CA SER A 353 30.69 -6.50 8.41
C SER A 353 29.24 -6.35 7.98
N TYR A 354 28.67 -5.15 8.16
CA TYR A 354 27.30 -4.86 7.78
C TYR A 354 27.20 -3.52 7.06
N ASP A 355 26.31 -3.43 6.07
CA ASP A 355 25.89 -2.15 5.49
C ASP A 355 24.86 -1.49 6.43
N PRO A 356 24.92 -0.16 6.66
CA PRO A 356 24.00 0.52 7.56
C PRO A 356 22.52 0.27 7.24
N THR A 357 21.82 -0.35 8.18
CA THR A 357 20.40 -0.74 8.02
C THR A 357 19.47 0.45 7.92
N ILE A 358 18.56 0.39 6.93
CA ILE A 358 17.44 1.32 6.79
C ILE A 358 16.17 0.71 7.40
N GLU A 359 15.76 -0.49 6.97
CA GLU A 359 14.58 -1.21 7.48
C GLU A 359 14.51 -2.64 6.91
N ASP A 360 14.95 -3.68 7.62
CA ASP A 360 14.91 -5.06 7.11
C ASP A 360 13.81 -5.87 7.78
N SER A 361 13.09 -6.70 7.00
CA SER A 361 12.06 -7.59 7.53
C SER A 361 12.53 -9.03 7.46
N TYR A 362 12.43 -9.72 8.59
CA TYR A 362 12.80 -11.11 8.72
C TYR A 362 11.62 -11.96 9.15
N ARG A 363 11.64 -13.25 8.80
CA ARG A 363 10.70 -14.24 9.33
C ARG A 363 11.42 -15.39 10.00
N LYS A 364 10.88 -15.84 11.11
CA LYS A 364 11.29 -17.09 11.76
C LYS A 364 10.05 -17.77 12.34
N SER A 365 9.87 -19.04 11.98
CA SER A 365 8.90 -19.91 12.65
C SER A 365 9.57 -20.44 13.91
N ILE A 366 8.92 -20.23 15.05
CA ILE A 366 9.35 -20.76 16.35
C ILE A 366 8.20 -21.48 17.03
N GLU A 367 8.52 -22.31 18.02
CA GLU A 367 7.55 -22.86 18.94
C GLU A 367 7.67 -22.15 20.29
N VAL A 368 6.57 -21.54 20.75
CA VAL A 368 6.50 -20.88 22.07
C VAL A 368 5.39 -21.53 22.87
N ASP A 369 5.74 -22.09 24.02
CA ASP A 369 4.82 -22.72 24.97
C ASP A 369 3.90 -23.77 24.30
N GLY A 370 4.44 -24.58 23.38
CA GLY A 370 3.72 -25.62 22.64
C GLY A 370 2.89 -25.13 21.45
N ARG A 371 3.04 -23.85 21.05
CA ARG A 371 2.33 -23.26 19.89
C ARG A 371 3.32 -22.80 18.83
N ALA A 372 3.11 -23.25 17.60
CA ALA A 372 3.82 -22.74 16.44
C ALA A 372 3.45 -21.26 16.20
N CYS A 373 4.46 -20.41 16.13
CA CYS A 373 4.35 -18.97 15.91
C CYS A 373 5.22 -18.59 14.71
N ASP A 374 4.59 -18.06 13.67
CA ASP A 374 5.30 -17.44 12.55
C ASP A 374 5.51 -15.96 12.85
N LEU A 375 6.77 -15.57 13.05
CA LEU A 375 7.10 -14.20 13.43
C LEU A 375 7.49 -13.38 12.21
N GLU A 376 6.95 -12.18 12.09
CA GLU A 376 7.51 -11.12 11.25
C GLU A 376 8.24 -10.09 12.12
N ILE A 377 9.56 -9.98 11.94
CA ILE A 377 10.44 -9.09 12.71
C ILE A 377 10.87 -7.95 11.81
N LEU A 378 10.70 -6.72 12.28
CA LEU A 378 11.13 -5.52 11.61
C LEU A 378 12.36 -4.94 12.32
N ASP A 379 13.51 -5.06 11.68
CA ASP A 379 14.75 -4.41 12.09
C ASP A 379 14.80 -2.98 11.54
N THR A 380 14.98 -1.99 12.40
CA THR A 380 14.82 -0.57 12.03
C THR A 380 16.15 0.17 11.95
N ALA A 381 16.22 1.24 11.13
CA ALA A 381 17.33 2.17 11.18
C ALA A 381 17.49 2.80 12.58
N GLY A 382 18.72 2.87 13.07
CA GLY A 382 19.04 3.55 14.32
C GLY A 382 19.23 5.07 14.21
N VAL A 383 19.15 5.66 13.01
CA VAL A 383 19.40 7.09 12.81
C VAL A 383 18.11 7.93 12.96
N ALA A 384 18.24 9.09 13.61
CA ALA A 384 17.10 9.96 13.95
C ALA A 384 16.38 10.59 12.74
N GLN A 385 17.02 10.61 11.57
CA GLN A 385 16.52 11.25 10.33
C GLN A 385 15.26 10.58 9.73
N PHE A 386 14.79 9.44 10.29
CA PHE A 386 13.61 8.70 9.84
C PHE A 386 12.43 8.74 10.83
N THR A 387 12.24 9.85 11.57
CA THR A 387 11.22 9.96 12.64
C THR A 387 9.80 9.59 12.19
N ALA A 388 9.39 10.00 10.98
CA ALA A 388 8.05 9.70 10.45
C ALA A 388 7.82 8.20 10.16
N MET A 389 8.88 7.44 9.84
CA MET A 389 8.78 5.99 9.60
C MET A 389 8.66 5.23 10.91
N ARG A 390 9.43 5.66 11.93
CA ARG A 390 9.38 5.13 13.28
C ARG A 390 7.97 5.15 13.86
N GLU A 391 7.21 6.23 13.64
CA GLU A 391 5.81 6.29 14.12
C GLU A 391 4.91 5.23 13.47
N LEU A 392 5.07 4.97 12.17
CA LEU A 392 4.29 3.96 11.47
C LEU A 392 4.59 2.54 11.99
N TYR A 393 5.87 2.22 12.20
CA TYR A 393 6.29 0.93 12.73
C TYR A 393 5.81 0.73 14.16
N ILE A 394 5.93 1.77 15.00
CA ILE A 394 5.39 1.74 16.36
C ILE A 394 3.89 1.55 16.32
N LYS A 395 3.18 2.22 15.41
CA LYS A 395 1.74 2.07 15.28
C LYS A 395 1.33 0.65 14.86
N SER A 396 2.06 0.01 13.94
CA SER A 396 1.70 -1.32 13.40
C SER A 396 2.23 -2.51 14.22
N GLY A 397 3.42 -2.42 14.83
CA GLY A 397 4.10 -3.53 15.50
C GLY A 397 3.36 -4.05 16.73
N LYS A 398 3.33 -5.37 16.97
CA LYS A 398 2.61 -5.93 18.13
C LYS A 398 3.45 -5.99 19.39
N GLY A 399 4.75 -6.18 19.27
CA GLY A 399 5.71 -6.12 20.36
C GLY A 399 7.04 -5.49 19.96
N PHE A 400 7.82 -5.08 20.97
CA PHE A 400 9.01 -4.25 20.79
C PHE A 400 10.22 -4.82 21.50
N LEU A 401 11.34 -4.94 20.78
CA LEU A 401 12.65 -5.13 21.39
C LEU A 401 13.35 -3.77 21.44
N LEU A 402 13.67 -3.30 22.65
CA LEU A 402 14.35 -2.05 22.88
C LEU A 402 15.82 -2.33 23.20
N VAL A 403 16.71 -2.02 22.25
CA VAL A 403 18.12 -2.41 22.28
C VAL A 403 19.03 -1.20 22.51
N TYR A 404 19.87 -1.28 23.53
CA TYR A 404 21.02 -0.38 23.74
C TYR A 404 22.33 -1.18 23.69
N SER A 405 23.46 -0.49 23.59
CA SER A 405 24.80 -1.10 23.64
C SER A 405 25.38 -0.92 25.04
N VAL A 406 25.88 -1.99 25.68
CA VAL A 406 26.54 -1.89 27.01
C VAL A 406 27.83 -1.06 26.98
N THR A 407 28.36 -0.82 25.78
CA THR A 407 29.55 -0.01 25.50
C THR A 407 29.22 1.46 25.16
N ASP A 408 27.95 1.88 25.20
CA ASP A 408 27.53 3.25 24.86
C ASP A 408 26.38 3.75 25.75
N GLU A 409 26.70 4.60 26.72
CA GLU A 409 25.74 5.23 27.64
C GLU A 409 24.70 6.12 26.91
N ASN A 410 25.09 6.77 25.82
CA ASN A 410 24.16 7.61 25.05
C ASN A 410 23.07 6.76 24.40
N SER A 411 23.42 5.56 23.94
CA SER A 411 22.45 4.64 23.35
C SER A 411 21.33 4.25 24.31
N LEU A 412 21.63 4.12 25.61
CA LEU A 412 20.62 3.87 26.64
C LEU A 412 19.74 5.11 26.85
N THR A 413 20.33 6.31 26.91
CA THR A 413 19.59 7.57 27.06
C THR A 413 18.61 7.78 25.90
N GLU A 414 19.02 7.53 24.66
CA GLU A 414 18.13 7.57 23.49
C GLU A 414 17.02 6.52 23.57
N LEU A 415 17.32 5.34 24.11
CA LEU A 415 16.35 4.26 24.26
C LEU A 415 15.23 4.61 25.26
N LEU A 416 15.55 5.35 26.33
CA LEU A 416 14.54 5.86 27.27
C LEU A 416 13.52 6.76 26.54
N ALA A 417 13.98 7.67 25.67
CA ALA A 417 13.10 8.51 24.87
C ALA A 417 12.28 7.70 23.85
N LEU A 418 12.87 6.67 23.25
CA LEU A 418 12.18 5.76 22.32
C LEU A 418 11.02 5.03 22.99
N ARG A 419 11.21 4.54 24.23
CA ARG A 419 10.11 3.90 24.98
C ARG A 419 8.92 4.83 25.15
N GLU A 420 9.15 6.07 25.55
CA GLU A 420 8.07 7.04 25.76
C GLU A 420 7.31 7.35 24.46
N GLN A 421 8.01 7.30 23.32
CA GLN A 421 7.35 7.38 22.01
C GLN A 421 6.49 6.14 21.74
N VAL A 422 6.97 4.93 22.07
CA VAL A 422 6.20 3.68 21.91
C VAL A 422 4.89 3.74 22.69
N LEU A 423 4.94 4.06 23.99
CA LEU A 423 3.75 4.11 24.84
C LEU A 423 2.74 5.15 24.35
N ARG A 424 3.23 6.34 23.96
CA ARG A 424 2.40 7.43 23.45
C ARG A 424 1.68 7.09 22.16
N ILE A 425 2.36 6.46 21.21
CA ILE A 425 1.79 6.12 19.90
C ILE A 425 0.85 4.91 20.01
N LYS A 426 1.17 3.96 20.91
CA LYS A 426 0.29 2.83 21.21
C LYS A 426 -0.93 3.20 22.03
N ASP A 427 -0.92 4.37 22.67
CA ASP A 427 -1.96 4.83 23.58
C ASP A 427 -2.29 3.74 24.62
N SER A 428 -1.24 3.15 25.19
CA SER A 428 -1.34 1.99 26.06
C SER A 428 -0.11 1.90 26.97
N GLU A 429 -0.33 1.69 28.26
CA GLU A 429 0.75 1.43 29.23
C GLU A 429 1.21 -0.04 29.21
N ASN A 430 0.37 -0.94 28.72
CA ASN A 430 0.66 -2.38 28.66
C ASN A 430 1.05 -2.80 27.24
N VAL A 431 2.25 -2.44 26.80
CA VAL A 431 2.79 -2.79 25.47
C VAL A 431 3.79 -3.94 25.60
N PRO A 432 3.64 -5.06 24.84
CA PRO A 432 4.62 -6.15 24.84
C PRO A 432 6.02 -5.63 24.50
N MET A 433 6.96 -5.79 25.42
CA MET A 433 8.27 -5.16 25.34
C MET A 433 9.33 -5.97 26.08
N VAL A 434 10.54 -5.98 25.55
CA VAL A 434 11.74 -6.51 26.22
C VAL A 434 12.87 -5.49 26.08
N LEU A 435 13.56 -5.22 27.19
CA LEU A 435 14.78 -4.41 27.24
C LEU A 435 16.00 -5.29 26.97
N ILE A 436 16.88 -4.83 26.08
CA ILE A 436 18.09 -5.56 25.69
C ILE A 436 19.32 -4.68 25.86
N GLY A 437 20.27 -5.13 26.68
CA GLY A 437 21.64 -4.61 26.73
C GLY A 437 22.55 -5.46 25.85
N ASN A 438 22.81 -5.03 24.62
CA ASN A 438 23.56 -5.82 23.64
C ASN A 438 25.07 -5.54 23.69
N LYS A 439 25.85 -6.45 23.10
CA LYS A 439 27.33 -6.48 23.08
C LYS A 439 27.94 -6.80 24.46
N SER A 440 27.28 -7.67 25.22
CA SER A 440 27.78 -8.12 26.53
C SER A 440 29.11 -8.86 26.44
N ASP A 441 29.53 -9.27 25.24
CA ASP A 441 30.85 -9.84 24.95
C ASP A 441 32.01 -8.83 24.96
N LEU A 442 31.73 -7.54 24.85
CA LEU A 442 32.74 -6.48 24.82
C LEU A 442 33.00 -5.92 26.23
N ASP A 443 33.47 -6.76 27.15
CA ASP A 443 33.70 -6.38 28.55
C ASP A 443 34.78 -5.31 28.73
N ASP A 444 35.81 -5.29 27.87
CA ASP A 444 36.89 -4.28 27.92
C ASP A 444 36.39 -2.87 27.54
N ASP A 445 35.37 -2.78 26.69
CA ASP A 445 34.76 -1.53 26.23
C ASP A 445 33.46 -1.18 27.00
N ARG A 446 33.12 -1.97 28.02
CA ARG A 446 31.87 -1.83 28.77
C ARG A 446 31.87 -0.54 29.59
N VAL A 447 30.81 0.25 29.42
CA VAL A 447 30.57 1.49 30.20
C VAL A 447 29.28 1.43 31.02
N LEU A 448 28.38 0.50 30.70
CA LEU A 448 27.14 0.24 31.44
C LEU A 448 27.22 -1.13 32.14
N SER A 449 26.88 -1.13 33.43
CA SER A 449 26.80 -2.35 34.22
C SER A 449 25.45 -3.06 34.01
N ILE A 450 25.41 -4.35 34.35
CA ILE A 450 24.15 -5.11 34.32
C ILE A 450 23.10 -4.49 35.27
N ASP A 451 23.54 -3.90 36.38
CA ASP A 451 22.67 -3.22 37.36
C ASP A 451 21.96 -2.01 36.75
N ASP A 452 22.56 -1.34 35.77
CA ASP A 452 21.93 -0.19 35.12
C ASP A 452 20.74 -0.63 34.26
N GLY A 453 20.88 -1.75 33.53
CA GLY A 453 19.76 -2.37 32.82
C GLY A 453 18.66 -2.88 33.76
N ILE A 454 19.04 -3.48 34.91
CA ILE A 454 18.09 -3.93 35.94
C ILE A 454 17.31 -2.75 36.53
N LYS A 455 17.98 -1.63 36.82
CA LYS A 455 17.31 -0.42 37.32
C LYS A 455 16.30 0.12 36.30
N VAL A 456 16.67 0.18 35.03
CA VAL A 456 15.76 0.64 33.96
C VAL A 456 14.57 -0.30 33.83
N SER A 457 14.79 -1.62 33.83
CA SER A 457 13.72 -2.63 33.86
C SER A 457 12.73 -2.42 35.00
N GLN A 458 13.23 -2.19 36.23
CA GLN A 458 12.39 -1.93 37.40
C GLN A 458 11.58 -0.64 37.26
N GLN A 459 12.22 0.46 36.83
CA GLN A 459 11.54 1.73 36.55
C GLN A 459 10.44 1.58 35.51
N TRP A 460 10.61 0.64 34.60
CA TRP A 460 9.69 0.33 33.51
C TRP A 460 8.54 -0.61 33.91
N GLY A 461 8.37 -0.88 35.21
CA GLY A 461 7.34 -1.79 35.72
C GLY A 461 7.80 -3.25 35.69
N SER A 462 9.10 -3.51 35.83
CA SER A 462 9.71 -4.84 35.71
C SER A 462 9.53 -5.46 34.32
N VAL A 463 9.72 -4.66 33.27
CA VAL A 463 9.79 -5.18 31.90
C VAL A 463 10.97 -6.14 31.78
N PRO A 464 10.81 -7.32 31.17
CA PRO A 464 11.89 -8.30 31.04
C PRO A 464 13.16 -7.70 30.44
N PHE A 465 14.30 -8.02 31.05
CA PHE A 465 15.62 -7.51 30.68
C PHE A 465 16.59 -8.65 30.44
N TYR A 466 17.33 -8.56 29.33
CA TYR A 466 18.38 -9.49 28.96
C TYR A 466 19.63 -8.72 28.52
N GLU A 467 20.80 -9.10 29.06
CA GLU A 467 22.05 -8.80 28.37
C GLU A 467 22.27 -9.82 27.26
N THR A 468 22.53 -9.36 26.05
CA THR A 468 22.72 -10.22 24.88
C THR A 468 24.09 -10.06 24.27
N SER A 469 24.61 -11.16 23.74
CA SER A 469 25.73 -11.15 22.79
C SER A 469 25.25 -11.69 21.46
N ALA A 470 25.18 -10.82 20.44
CA ALA A 470 24.94 -11.27 19.07
C ALA A 470 26.07 -12.18 18.58
N MET A 471 27.31 -11.97 19.03
CA MET A 471 28.47 -12.78 18.64
C MET A 471 28.37 -14.21 19.16
N TYR A 472 28.05 -14.37 20.45
CA TYR A 472 27.98 -15.68 21.11
C TYR A 472 26.57 -16.28 21.19
N LYS A 473 25.57 -15.59 20.64
CA LYS A 473 24.15 -15.96 20.71
C LYS A 473 23.61 -16.02 22.15
N THR A 474 24.25 -15.35 23.10
CA THR A 474 23.83 -15.35 24.50
C THR A 474 22.52 -14.58 24.66
N ASN A 475 21.50 -15.21 25.27
CA ASN A 475 20.17 -14.65 25.57
C ASN A 475 19.37 -14.09 24.37
N VAL A 476 19.84 -14.33 23.14
CA VAL A 476 19.19 -13.80 21.92
C VAL A 476 17.85 -14.48 21.70
N ASP A 477 17.80 -15.82 21.74
CA ASP A 477 16.55 -16.54 21.51
C ASP A 477 15.51 -16.26 22.61
N GLU A 478 15.96 -16.17 23.87
CA GLU A 478 15.14 -15.91 25.05
C GLU A 478 14.44 -14.55 24.97
N ALA A 479 15.16 -13.49 24.55
CA ALA A 479 14.59 -12.16 24.42
C ALA A 479 13.46 -12.09 23.37
N PHE A 480 13.64 -12.77 22.22
CA PHE A 480 12.60 -12.85 21.19
C PHE A 480 11.43 -13.74 21.62
N ILE A 481 11.69 -14.88 22.25
CA ILE A 481 10.63 -15.78 22.74
C ILE A 481 9.76 -15.06 23.77
N ASP A 482 10.36 -14.26 24.65
CA ASP A 482 9.60 -13.60 25.70
C ASP A 482 8.69 -12.47 25.18
N VAL A 483 9.16 -11.66 24.22
CA VAL A 483 8.27 -10.66 23.58
C VAL A 483 7.11 -11.34 22.85
N VAL A 484 7.35 -12.50 22.23
CA VAL A 484 6.29 -13.29 21.56
C VAL A 484 5.28 -13.80 22.58
N ARG A 485 5.73 -14.32 23.71
CA ARG A 485 4.85 -14.75 24.80
C ARG A 485 3.98 -13.60 25.30
N GLN A 486 4.55 -12.41 25.48
CA GLN A 486 3.80 -11.21 25.87
C GLN A 486 2.75 -10.80 24.81
N ILE A 487 3.09 -10.86 23.52
CA ILE A 487 2.14 -10.61 22.41
C ILE A 487 0.97 -11.61 22.51
N MET A 488 1.26 -12.91 22.64
CA MET A 488 0.25 -13.96 22.73
C MET A 488 -0.68 -13.79 23.93
N LEU A 489 -0.14 -13.42 25.10
CA LEU A 489 -0.92 -13.16 26.31
C LEU A 489 -1.86 -11.96 26.11
N LYS A 490 -1.36 -10.88 25.53
CA LYS A 490 -2.16 -9.67 25.25
C LYS A 490 -3.27 -9.95 24.23
N GLU A 491 -2.99 -10.69 23.17
CA GLU A 491 -3.99 -11.08 22.17
C GLU A 491 -5.08 -11.99 22.77
N ALA A 492 -4.70 -12.89 23.68
CA ALA A 492 -5.64 -13.74 24.41
C ALA A 492 -6.57 -12.93 25.35
N GLN A 493 -6.02 -11.96 26.08
CA GLN A 493 -6.80 -11.05 26.94
C GLN A 493 -7.82 -10.23 26.14
N ILE A 494 -7.39 -9.58 25.07
CA ILE A 494 -8.28 -8.81 24.17
C ILE A 494 -9.39 -9.69 23.61
N SER A 495 -9.07 -10.94 23.28
CA SER A 495 -10.05 -11.90 22.76
C SER A 495 -11.08 -12.32 23.82
N ALA A 496 -10.64 -12.54 25.07
CA ALA A 496 -11.51 -12.86 26.19
C ALA A 496 -12.45 -11.70 26.54
N GLU A 497 -11.94 -10.47 26.62
CA GLU A 497 -12.73 -9.26 26.88
C GLU A 497 -13.82 -9.05 25.82
N LYS A 498 -13.47 -9.20 24.53
CA LYS A 498 -14.44 -9.12 23.43
C LYS A 498 -15.52 -10.18 23.53
N LYS A 499 -15.17 -11.39 23.97
CA LYS A 499 -16.15 -12.47 24.17
C LYS A 499 -17.09 -12.14 25.33
N GLN A 500 -16.57 -11.65 26.45
CA GLN A 500 -17.35 -11.25 27.61
C GLN A 500 -18.28 -10.07 27.29
N GLN A 501 -17.82 -9.06 26.54
CA GLN A 501 -18.67 -7.95 26.08
C GLN A 501 -19.82 -8.43 25.17
N LYS A 502 -19.55 -9.37 24.26
CA LYS A 502 -20.60 -9.95 23.40
C LYS A 502 -21.62 -10.74 24.21
N GLU A 503 -21.17 -11.47 25.23
CA GLU A 503 -22.06 -12.22 26.13
C GLU A 503 -22.92 -11.30 26.98
N LEU A 504 -22.35 -10.21 27.53
CA LEU A 504 -23.12 -9.17 28.24
C LEU A 504 -24.15 -8.50 27.34
N GLN A 505 -23.76 -8.11 26.11
CA GLN A 505 -24.68 -7.50 25.15
C GLN A 505 -25.83 -8.45 24.77
N LYS A 506 -25.54 -9.75 24.66
CA LYS A 506 -26.56 -10.77 24.36
C LYS A 506 -27.52 -10.98 25.55
N GLN A 507 -27.01 -10.94 26.79
CA GLN A 507 -27.83 -11.01 28.00
C GLN A 507 -28.72 -9.78 28.16
N GLN A 508 -28.18 -8.57 27.93
CA GLN A 508 -28.95 -7.32 27.97
C GLN A 508 -30.02 -7.25 26.87
N ALA A 509 -29.76 -7.80 25.68
CA ALA A 509 -30.76 -7.91 24.62
C ALA A 509 -31.90 -8.90 24.99
N LEU A 510 -31.59 -9.99 25.69
CA LEU A 510 -32.58 -10.96 26.17
C LEU A 510 -33.41 -10.43 27.36
N GLU A 511 -32.85 -9.55 28.17
CA GLU A 511 -33.57 -8.87 29.26
C GLU A 511 -34.42 -7.68 28.77
N GLY A 512 -33.94 -6.95 27.75
CA GLY A 512 -34.72 -5.90 27.09
C GLY A 512 -35.99 -6.40 26.41
N ASP A 513 -35.97 -7.63 25.87
CA ASP A 513 -37.14 -8.27 25.26
C ASP A 513 -38.17 -8.76 26.30
N LYS A 514 -37.72 -9.04 27.54
CA LYS A 514 -38.62 -9.33 28.67
C LYS A 514 -39.20 -8.06 29.33
N GLY A 515 -38.48 -6.93 29.25
CA GLY A 515 -38.95 -5.63 29.76
C GLY A 515 -40.02 -4.97 28.88
N ALA A 516 -40.04 -5.25 27.58
CA ALA A 516 -41.05 -4.73 26.65
C ALA A 516 -42.43 -5.44 26.78
N ALA A 517 -42.51 -6.58 27.46
CA ALA A 517 -43.76 -7.33 27.63
C ALA A 517 -44.57 -6.96 28.89
N VAL A 518 -44.08 -6.06 29.76
CA VAL A 518 -44.73 -5.76 31.06
C VAL A 518 -45.24 -4.32 31.21
N ASN A 519 -44.81 -3.36 30.39
CA ASN A 519 -45.30 -1.97 30.52
C ASN A 519 -46.15 -1.54 29.32
N GLY A 520 -47.33 -2.12 29.21
CA GLY A 520 -48.43 -1.58 28.41
C GLY A 520 -49.43 -0.85 29.30
N ALA A 521 -49.18 0.43 29.61
CA ALA A 521 -50.22 1.37 30.05
C ALA A 521 -49.73 2.83 30.06
N GLY A 522 -50.25 3.63 29.12
CA GLY A 522 -50.72 4.99 29.40
C GLY A 522 -49.78 6.21 29.26
N ILE A 523 -50.19 7.09 28.34
CA ILE A 523 -50.35 8.56 28.49
C ILE A 523 -49.21 9.51 28.03
N ASP A 524 -49.61 10.32 27.05
CA ASP A 524 -49.38 11.74 26.70
C ASP A 524 -48.02 12.42 26.43
N SER A 525 -48.10 13.14 25.30
CA SER A 525 -47.53 14.41 24.82
C SER A 525 -46.47 15.21 25.59
N GLU A 526 -45.57 15.75 24.76
CA GLU A 526 -44.99 17.11 24.74
C GLU A 526 -43.67 17.44 25.49
N SER A 527 -42.83 18.18 24.73
CA SER A 527 -41.84 19.19 25.17
C SER A 527 -40.45 18.63 25.59
N VAL A 528 -39.24 19.17 25.33
CA VAL A 528 -38.64 20.43 24.84
C VAL A 528 -37.16 20.08 24.48
N LEU A 529 -36.64 20.22 23.24
CA LEU A 529 -35.90 21.35 22.62
C LEU A 529 -34.71 22.02 23.37
N LYS A 530 -33.60 22.23 22.61
CA LYS A 530 -32.48 23.21 22.78
C LYS A 530 -31.33 22.76 23.70
N ARG A 531 -30.04 23.03 23.47
CA ARG A 531 -29.21 23.88 22.57
C ARG A 531 -27.74 23.46 22.92
N ASN A 532 -26.69 23.52 22.09
CA ASN A 532 -26.13 24.69 21.42
C ASN A 532 -25.04 24.26 20.42
N ARG A 533 -25.03 24.94 19.26
CA ARG A 533 -23.87 25.07 18.36
C ARG A 533 -23.04 26.27 18.82
N GLN A 534 -21.71 26.16 18.76
CA GLN A 534 -20.84 27.33 18.62
C GLN A 534 -19.83 27.12 17.49
N SER A 535 -19.71 28.19 16.72
CA SER A 535 -19.00 28.36 15.46
C SER A 535 -17.56 28.83 15.67
N THR A 536 -16.64 28.36 14.82
CA THR A 536 -15.36 29.05 14.59
C THR A 536 -15.08 29.16 13.10
N ALA A 537 -14.83 30.39 12.67
CA ALA A 537 -14.67 30.84 11.30
C ALA A 537 -13.35 30.38 10.66
N SER A 538 -13.40 30.06 9.37
CA SER A 538 -12.27 29.58 8.56
C SER A 538 -11.51 30.74 7.89
N LYS A 539 -10.17 30.69 7.96
CA LYS A 539 -9.27 31.46 7.10
C LYS A 539 -8.99 30.63 5.83
N LYS A 540 -9.30 31.19 4.65
CA LYS A 540 -8.98 30.62 3.34
C LYS A 540 -7.48 30.77 3.04
N SER A 541 -6.77 29.68 2.77
CA SER A 541 -5.48 29.71 2.05
C SER A 541 -5.70 29.30 0.58
N LYS A 542 -4.94 29.94 -0.31
CA LYS A 542 -5.03 29.80 -1.77
C LYS A 542 -4.35 28.48 -2.21
N SER A 543 -5.11 27.64 -2.93
CA SER A 543 -4.64 26.41 -3.57
C SER A 543 -3.74 26.72 -4.77
N HIS A 544 -2.55 26.13 -4.81
CA HIS A 544 -1.71 26.06 -6.02
C HIS A 544 -2.15 24.85 -6.87
N SER A 545 -2.39 25.09 -8.16
CA SER A 545 -2.67 24.06 -9.17
C SER A 545 -1.52 23.04 -9.23
N LYS A 546 -1.81 21.76 -8.97
CA LYS A 546 -0.84 20.66 -9.17
C LYS A 546 -0.89 20.22 -10.64
N CYS A 547 0.25 20.25 -11.33
CA CYS A 547 0.40 19.79 -12.71
C CYS A 547 0.44 18.26 -12.79
N CYS A 548 0.10 17.66 -13.93
CA CYS A 548 0.29 16.23 -14.20
C CYS A 548 1.79 15.90 -14.28
N THR A 549 2.23 14.81 -13.64
CA THR A 549 3.62 14.32 -13.69
C THR A 549 3.65 12.80 -13.78
N ILE A 550 4.78 12.21 -14.20
CA ILE A 550 5.00 10.75 -14.10
C ILE A 550 5.39 10.41 -12.66
N VAL A 551 5.01 9.20 -12.19
CA VAL A 551 5.37 8.68 -10.85
C VAL A 551 6.86 8.44 -10.72
#